data_AF-G7KZ98-F1
#
_entry.id   AF-G7KZ98-F1
#
_cell.length_a   1.000
_cell.length_b   1.000
_cell.length_c   1.000
_cell.angle_alpha   90.00
_cell.angle_beta   90.00
_cell.angle_gamma   90.00
#
_symmetry.space_group_name_H-M   'P 1'
#
loop_
_entity.id
_entity.type
_entity.pdbx_description
1 polymer ?
#
loop_
_entity_poly.entity_id
_entity_poly.type
_entity_poly.pdbx_seq_one_letter_code
_entity_poly.pdbx_strand_id
1 'polypeptide(L)'
;MNKMGGITSSVESYAAVKWVVGVIIVGVSVLGFYSSSGPFGLWGKNGRRRNKKPIRVYMDGCFDMMHYGHCNALRQARALGDQLIVGVVSDDEIIANKGPPVTPLHERLIMVNAVKWVDEVIPEAPYAITEEFMKKLFDEYNIDYIIHGDDPCVLPDGTDAYAHAKKAGRYKQIKRTEGVSSTDIVGRMLLCVRERNIADTHNHSSLQRQFSNGRGQQKFEDGGVVASGTRVSHFLPTSRRIVQFSNGRSPGPDARIVYIDGAFDLFHAGHVEILRLARDRGDFLLVGIHTDQTVSATRGLHRPIMSLHERSLSVLACRYVDEVIIGAPWEVSKDMVSLIFACLFFMLFVYDVSFRLL
;
A
#
# COMPACT_ATOMS: atom_id res chain seq x y z
N MET A 1 43.59 68.61 -33.11
CA MET A 1 42.37 69.06 -33.82
C MET A 1 41.21 68.16 -33.44
N ASN A 2 40.00 68.75 -33.28
CA ASN A 2 38.65 68.15 -33.35
C ASN A 2 38.32 66.85 -32.58
N LYS A 3 37.16 66.68 -31.92
CA LYS A 3 36.01 67.50 -31.45
C LYS A 3 35.03 66.44 -30.84
N MET A 4 34.11 66.67 -29.89
CA MET A 4 33.77 67.82 -29.03
C MET A 4 32.81 67.35 -27.91
N GLY A 5 32.90 67.95 -26.71
CA GLY A 5 31.78 68.11 -25.75
C GLY A 5 31.47 66.94 -24.80
N GLY A 6 31.03 67.16 -23.55
CA GLY A 6 30.78 68.42 -22.82
C GLY A 6 29.67 68.21 -21.77
N ILE A 7 29.99 68.17 -20.47
CA ILE A 7 29.87 69.29 -19.50
C ILE A 7 28.54 69.31 -18.69
N THR A 8 28.66 68.98 -17.40
CA THR A 8 27.93 69.47 -16.21
C THR A 8 26.44 69.14 -15.92
N SER A 9 26.10 69.44 -14.67
CA SER A 9 24.94 69.06 -13.84
C SER A 9 23.89 70.16 -13.63
N SER A 10 22.61 69.76 -13.49
CA SER A 10 21.59 70.35 -12.59
C SER A 10 20.40 69.35 -12.53
N VAL A 11 19.90 68.88 -11.38
CA VAL A 11 19.09 69.56 -10.34
C VAL A 11 17.69 69.97 -10.84
N GLU A 12 16.66 69.43 -10.16
CA GLU A 12 15.20 69.75 -10.25
C GLU A 12 14.50 69.49 -11.60
N SER A 13 13.20 69.16 -11.70
CA SER A 13 12.15 68.72 -10.75
C SER A 13 10.98 68.16 -11.58
N TYR A 14 10.08 67.35 -10.99
CA TYR A 14 8.60 67.34 -11.18
C TYR A 14 7.96 66.03 -10.69
N ALA A 15 6.84 66.15 -9.95
CA ALA A 15 5.99 65.05 -9.49
C ALA A 15 5.05 64.57 -10.64
N ALA A 16 4.17 63.56 -10.55
CA ALA A 16 3.69 62.65 -9.49
C ALA A 16 3.26 61.30 -10.18
N VAL A 17 2.59 60.28 -9.62
CA VAL A 17 1.93 59.99 -8.32
C VAL A 17 2.20 58.51 -7.99
N LYS A 18 2.21 58.11 -6.71
CA LYS A 18 1.97 56.70 -6.31
C LYS A 18 1.03 56.63 -5.10
N TRP A 19 -0.09 55.93 -5.26
CA TRP A 19 -1.05 55.68 -4.18
C TRP A 19 -0.56 54.53 -3.28
N VAL A 20 -0.33 54.83 -2.01
CA VAL A 20 -0.22 53.83 -0.93
C VAL A 20 -1.11 54.29 0.20
N VAL A 21 -2.24 53.61 0.41
CA VAL A 21 -3.16 53.91 1.50
C VAL A 21 -2.71 53.13 2.74
N GLY A 22 -1.99 53.80 3.63
CA GLY A 22 -1.82 53.39 5.02
C GLY A 22 -2.65 54.31 5.92
N VAL A 23 -3.56 53.76 6.71
CA VAL A 23 -4.31 54.51 7.73
C VAL A 23 -4.11 53.86 9.09
N ILE A 24 -3.46 54.61 9.97
CA ILE A 24 -3.37 54.34 11.41
C ILE A 24 -4.70 54.77 12.04
N ILE A 25 -5.24 53.98 12.97
CA ILE A 25 -6.35 54.42 13.84
C ILE A 25 -5.88 54.33 15.30
N VAL A 26 -5.83 55.50 15.93
CA VAL A 26 -5.65 55.69 17.37
C VAL A 26 -7.02 55.56 18.04
N GLY A 27 -7.11 54.84 19.16
CA GLY A 27 -8.37 54.69 19.91
C GLY A 27 -8.48 55.65 21.10
N VAL A 28 -9.70 56.10 21.40
CA VAL A 28 -10.15 56.55 22.73
C VAL A 28 -11.61 56.10 22.94
N SER A 29 -11.92 55.66 24.15
CA SER A 29 -13.21 55.09 24.56
C SER A 29 -14.35 56.11 24.72
N VAL A 30 -15.60 55.66 24.53
CA VAL A 30 -16.80 56.27 25.13
C VAL A 30 -17.67 55.16 25.75
N LEU A 31 -18.08 55.34 27.01
CA LEU A 31 -19.01 54.44 27.70
C LEU A 31 -20.44 54.63 27.19
N GLY A 32 -21.20 53.53 27.08
CA GLY A 32 -22.64 53.54 26.85
C GLY A 32 -23.28 52.21 27.27
N PHE A 33 -24.05 52.23 28.35
CA PHE A 33 -24.80 51.06 28.85
C PHE A 33 -25.97 50.71 27.92
N TYR A 34 -26.27 49.41 27.71
CA TYR A 34 -27.45 48.76 28.33
C TYR A 34 -27.58 47.24 28.06
N SER A 35 -27.67 46.47 29.15
CA SER A 35 -28.46 45.23 29.40
C SER A 35 -28.48 44.01 28.46
N SER A 36 -28.32 42.84 29.10
CA SER A 36 -28.91 41.51 28.80
C SER A 36 -28.68 40.90 27.40
N SER A 37 -27.90 39.83 27.22
CA SER A 37 -28.00 38.55 27.95
C SER A 37 -26.91 37.56 27.50
N GLY A 38 -26.43 36.70 28.41
CA GLY A 38 -25.52 35.61 28.07
C GLY A 38 -24.50 35.27 29.18
N PRO A 39 -24.72 34.24 30.01
CA PRO A 39 -23.72 33.80 30.98
C PRO A 39 -22.67 32.92 30.29
N PHE A 40 -21.55 33.51 29.88
CA PHE A 40 -20.33 32.75 29.58
C PHE A 40 -19.70 32.27 30.88
N GLY A 41 -20.28 31.20 31.44
CA GLY A 41 -19.74 30.51 32.60
C GLY A 41 -18.41 29.83 32.27
N LEU A 42 -17.32 30.39 32.77
CA LEU A 42 -16.04 29.69 32.90
C LEU A 42 -16.21 28.52 33.88
N TRP A 43 -16.60 27.35 33.36
CA TRP A 43 -16.59 26.09 34.11
C TRP A 43 -15.90 25.01 33.30
N GLY A 44 -14.94 24.34 33.94
CA GLY A 44 -14.03 23.43 33.25
C GLY A 44 -14.74 22.23 32.63
N LYS A 45 -14.37 21.91 31.39
CA LYS A 45 -14.58 20.58 30.82
C LYS A 45 -13.24 19.85 30.72
N ASN A 46 -12.82 19.29 31.86
CA ASN A 46 -12.04 18.05 31.86
C ASN A 46 -12.95 16.94 31.30
N GLY A 47 -13.14 16.99 29.98
CA GLY A 47 -13.86 15.98 29.24
C GLY A 47 -13.04 14.70 29.28
N ARG A 48 -13.34 13.83 30.25
CA ARG A 48 -12.96 12.40 30.18
C ARG A 48 -13.33 11.94 28.77
N ARG A 49 -12.33 11.68 27.92
CA ARG A 49 -12.53 10.95 26.67
C ARG A 49 -13.20 9.65 27.08
N ARG A 50 -14.50 9.49 26.79
CA ARG A 50 -15.12 8.16 26.86
C ARG A 50 -14.31 7.31 25.90
N ASN A 51 -13.65 6.26 26.40
CA ASN A 51 -13.13 5.22 25.54
C ASN A 51 -14.32 4.71 24.72
N LYS A 52 -14.37 5.08 23.45
CA LYS A 52 -15.30 4.46 22.51
C LYS A 52 -14.87 3.00 22.39
N LYS A 53 -15.82 2.07 22.37
CA LYS A 53 -15.52 0.67 22.05
C LYS A 53 -14.82 0.68 20.67
N PRO A 54 -13.68 -0.02 20.50
CA PRO A 54 -13.04 -0.10 19.20
C PRO A 54 -13.97 -0.77 18.20
N ILE A 55 -14.07 -0.22 17.00
CA ILE A 55 -14.87 -0.78 15.91
C ILE A 55 -14.14 -2.00 15.36
N ARG A 56 -14.69 -3.20 15.53
CA ARG A 56 -14.11 -4.45 15.03
C ARG A 56 -14.71 -4.77 13.67
N VAL A 57 -13.89 -5.04 12.66
CA VAL A 57 -14.36 -5.38 11.32
C VAL A 57 -13.84 -6.73 10.90
N TYR A 58 -14.68 -7.48 10.18
CA TYR A 58 -14.36 -8.80 9.64
C TYR A 58 -14.19 -8.72 8.13
N MET A 59 -13.19 -9.43 7.61
CA MET A 59 -13.06 -9.70 6.17
C MET A 59 -12.59 -11.14 6.00
N ASP A 60 -13.18 -11.87 5.07
CA ASP A 60 -12.81 -13.24 4.77
C ASP A 60 -12.39 -13.45 3.32
N GLY A 61 -11.84 -14.63 3.07
CA GLY A 61 -11.46 -15.06 1.74
C GLY A 61 -10.58 -16.31 1.77
N CYS A 62 -10.32 -16.83 0.58
CA CYS A 62 -9.41 -17.96 0.42
C CYS A 62 -7.95 -17.53 0.69
N PHE A 63 -7.55 -16.34 0.26
CA PHE A 63 -6.15 -15.86 0.28
C PHE A 63 -5.13 -16.81 -0.38
N ASP A 64 -5.58 -17.57 -1.38
CA ASP A 64 -4.75 -18.46 -2.19
C ASP A 64 -3.91 -17.66 -3.19
N MET A 65 -2.62 -17.99 -3.32
CA MET A 65 -1.62 -17.23 -4.07
C MET A 65 -1.63 -15.73 -3.68
N MET A 66 -1.53 -15.47 -2.37
CA MET A 66 -1.65 -14.14 -1.79
C MET A 66 -0.65 -13.13 -2.41
N HIS A 67 -1.11 -11.90 -2.63
CA HIS A 67 -0.39 -10.88 -3.40
C HIS A 67 -0.78 -9.47 -2.93
N TYR A 68 -0.05 -8.42 -3.34
CA TYR A 68 -0.27 -7.04 -2.87
C TYR A 68 -1.73 -6.54 -3.01
N GLY A 69 -2.48 -7.03 -4.00
CA GLY A 69 -3.92 -6.77 -4.12
C GLY A 69 -4.77 -7.24 -2.93
N HIS A 70 -4.50 -8.43 -2.38
CA HIS A 70 -5.11 -8.92 -1.14
C HIS A 70 -4.69 -8.04 0.05
N CYS A 71 -3.39 -7.70 0.14
CA CYS A 71 -2.87 -6.83 1.19
C CYS A 71 -3.51 -5.42 1.16
N ASN A 72 -3.75 -4.85 -0.03
CA ASN A 72 -4.45 -3.58 -0.18
C ASN A 72 -5.95 -3.69 0.15
N ALA A 73 -6.59 -4.83 -0.08
CA ALA A 73 -7.96 -5.07 0.36
C ALA A 73 -8.04 -5.09 1.90
N LEU A 74 -7.15 -5.85 2.56
CA LEU A 74 -7.01 -5.86 4.03
C LEU A 74 -6.69 -4.47 4.59
N ARG A 75 -5.82 -3.69 3.94
CA ARG A 75 -5.56 -2.28 4.29
C ARG A 75 -6.82 -1.41 4.21
N GLN A 76 -7.63 -1.57 3.16
CA GLN A 76 -8.89 -0.84 3.01
C GLN A 76 -9.91 -1.27 4.08
N ALA A 77 -10.04 -2.57 4.35
CA ALA A 77 -10.91 -3.08 5.41
C ALA A 77 -10.50 -2.53 6.78
N ARG A 78 -9.20 -2.58 7.12
CA ARG A 78 -8.66 -2.05 8.38
C ARG A 78 -8.85 -0.54 8.55
N ALA A 79 -9.02 0.22 7.47
CA ALA A 79 -9.32 1.65 7.50
C ALA A 79 -10.82 1.97 7.76
N LEU A 80 -11.70 0.97 7.76
CA LEU A 80 -13.13 1.10 8.05
C LEU A 80 -13.50 0.75 9.51
N GLY A 81 -12.50 0.45 10.35
CA GLY A 81 -12.64 0.15 11.77
C GLY A 81 -11.33 0.36 12.56
N ASP A 82 -11.35 0.04 13.85
CA ASP A 82 -10.22 0.13 14.78
C ASP A 82 -9.46 -1.19 14.96
N GLN A 83 -10.02 -2.33 14.55
CA GLN A 83 -9.38 -3.65 14.50
C GLN A 83 -9.91 -4.49 13.32
N LEU A 84 -9.05 -5.24 12.62
CA LEU A 84 -9.42 -6.16 11.54
C LEU A 84 -9.19 -7.62 11.94
N ILE A 85 -10.27 -8.40 11.90
CA ILE A 85 -10.30 -9.83 12.12
C ILE A 85 -10.44 -10.48 10.74
N VAL A 86 -9.60 -11.47 10.40
CA VAL A 86 -9.61 -12.10 9.08
C VAL A 86 -10.01 -13.57 9.13
N GLY A 87 -11.06 -13.94 8.41
CA GLY A 87 -11.43 -15.34 8.21
C GLY A 87 -10.66 -15.97 7.06
N VAL A 88 -9.97 -17.08 7.31
CA VAL A 88 -9.27 -17.84 6.28
C VAL A 88 -10.05 -19.12 6.00
N VAL A 89 -10.65 -19.19 4.82
CA VAL A 89 -11.55 -20.30 4.44
C VAL A 89 -10.78 -21.63 4.39
N SER A 90 -11.37 -22.74 4.84
CA SER A 90 -10.73 -24.06 4.83
C SER A 90 -10.47 -24.59 3.41
N ASP A 91 -9.59 -25.59 3.26
CA ASP A 91 -9.30 -26.19 1.96
C ASP A 91 -10.54 -26.94 1.40
N ASP A 92 -11.32 -27.61 2.26
CA ASP A 92 -12.56 -28.33 1.89
C ASP A 92 -13.67 -27.38 1.40
N GLU A 93 -13.90 -26.27 2.12
CA GLU A 93 -14.86 -25.22 1.73
C GLU A 93 -14.48 -24.59 0.38
N ILE A 94 -13.17 -24.41 0.14
CA ILE A 94 -12.65 -23.94 -1.15
C ILE A 94 -12.94 -24.94 -2.27
N ILE A 95 -12.63 -26.22 -2.05
CA ILE A 95 -12.87 -27.31 -3.02
C ILE A 95 -14.34 -27.37 -3.40
N ALA A 96 -15.25 -27.30 -2.42
CA ALA A 96 -16.69 -27.38 -2.64
C ALA A 96 -17.27 -26.22 -3.47
N ASN A 97 -16.71 -25.00 -3.35
CA ASN A 97 -17.30 -23.80 -3.93
C ASN A 97 -16.62 -23.29 -5.22
N LYS A 98 -15.31 -23.52 -5.41
CA LYS A 98 -14.56 -22.99 -6.56
C LYS A 98 -13.48 -23.91 -7.16
N GLY A 99 -13.20 -25.05 -6.52
CA GLY A 99 -12.07 -25.93 -6.87
C GLY A 99 -10.85 -25.74 -5.95
N PRO A 100 -9.90 -26.70 -5.98
CA PRO A 100 -8.84 -26.81 -4.98
C PRO A 100 -7.90 -25.59 -4.93
N PRO A 101 -7.42 -25.19 -3.74
CA PRO A 101 -6.43 -24.14 -3.62
C PRO A 101 -5.04 -24.66 -4.03
N VAL A 102 -4.18 -23.76 -4.53
CA VAL A 102 -2.76 -24.07 -4.76
C VAL A 102 -1.98 -24.07 -3.45
N THR A 103 -2.33 -23.14 -2.57
CA THR A 103 -1.67 -22.90 -1.27
C THR A 103 -2.47 -23.59 -0.15
N PRO A 104 -1.90 -24.53 0.62
CA PRO A 104 -2.62 -25.22 1.69
C PRO A 104 -2.95 -24.27 2.85
N LEU A 105 -3.99 -24.58 3.63
CA LEU A 105 -4.50 -23.72 4.71
C LEU A 105 -3.42 -23.16 5.65
N HIS A 106 -2.45 -23.99 6.07
CA HIS A 106 -1.41 -23.56 7.01
C HIS A 106 -0.49 -22.45 6.44
N GLU A 107 -0.14 -22.51 5.16
CA GLU A 107 0.64 -21.45 4.50
C GLU A 107 -0.21 -20.18 4.30
N ARG A 108 -1.50 -20.33 3.97
CA ARG A 108 -2.44 -19.21 3.84
C ARG A 108 -2.61 -18.49 5.19
N LEU A 109 -2.67 -19.23 6.30
CA LEU A 109 -2.69 -18.68 7.65
C LEU A 109 -1.39 -17.92 7.98
N ILE A 110 -0.21 -18.45 7.63
CA ILE A 110 1.08 -17.72 7.81
C ILE A 110 1.05 -16.40 7.03
N MET A 111 0.62 -16.43 5.77
CA MET A 111 0.58 -15.26 4.89
C MET A 111 -0.38 -14.17 5.40
N VAL A 112 -1.59 -14.55 5.83
CA VAL A 112 -2.57 -13.60 6.37
C VAL A 112 -2.11 -13.01 7.71
N ASN A 113 -1.59 -13.85 8.62
CA ASN A 113 -1.00 -13.37 9.87
C ASN A 113 0.20 -12.43 9.62
N ALA A 114 0.97 -12.62 8.55
CA ALA A 114 2.08 -11.74 8.22
C ALA A 114 1.66 -10.31 7.85
N VAL A 115 0.41 -10.08 7.43
CA VAL A 115 -0.04 -8.75 7.00
C VAL A 115 -0.22 -7.82 8.20
N LYS A 116 0.40 -6.64 8.14
CA LYS A 116 0.45 -5.67 9.26
C LYS A 116 -0.86 -4.95 9.61
N TRP A 117 -1.86 -5.08 8.75
CA TRP A 117 -3.20 -4.53 8.97
C TRP A 117 -4.17 -5.53 9.60
N VAL A 118 -3.73 -6.78 9.81
CA VAL A 118 -4.53 -7.85 10.41
C VAL A 118 -4.23 -7.91 11.90
N ASP A 119 -5.25 -7.77 12.74
CA ASP A 119 -5.12 -7.81 14.19
C ASP A 119 -5.32 -9.25 14.71
N GLU A 120 -6.30 -9.99 14.17
CA GLU A 120 -6.65 -11.37 14.55
C GLU A 120 -6.98 -12.22 13.30
N VAL A 121 -6.79 -13.55 13.37
CA VAL A 121 -7.12 -14.50 12.30
C VAL A 121 -8.00 -15.63 12.82
N ILE A 122 -9.10 -15.92 12.13
CA ILE A 122 -9.98 -17.05 12.36
C ILE A 122 -9.65 -18.12 11.29
N PRO A 123 -9.08 -19.28 11.67
CA PRO A 123 -8.89 -20.39 10.75
C PRO A 123 -10.23 -21.07 10.45
N GLU A 124 -10.30 -21.77 9.32
CA GLU A 124 -11.44 -22.62 8.93
C GLU A 124 -12.79 -21.87 8.91
N ALA A 125 -12.77 -20.63 8.42
CA ALA A 125 -13.99 -19.89 8.16
C ALA A 125 -14.84 -20.61 7.06
N PRO A 126 -16.18 -20.57 7.14
CA PRO A 126 -17.04 -21.05 6.05
C PRO A 126 -16.89 -20.15 4.82
N TYR A 127 -17.18 -20.67 3.62
CA TYR A 127 -17.17 -19.89 2.38
C TYR A 127 -18.33 -18.88 2.29
N ALA A 128 -19.43 -19.16 2.98
CA ALA A 128 -20.62 -18.31 3.05
C ALA A 128 -20.86 -17.78 4.47
N ILE A 129 -21.35 -16.54 4.57
CA ILE A 129 -21.81 -15.98 5.85
C ILE A 129 -23.20 -16.52 6.17
N THR A 130 -23.23 -17.72 6.75
CA THR A 130 -24.46 -18.35 7.27
C THR A 130 -25.03 -17.55 8.45
N GLU A 131 -26.31 -17.73 8.77
CA GLU A 131 -26.92 -17.03 9.91
C GLU A 131 -26.24 -17.40 11.25
N GLU A 132 -25.82 -18.65 11.39
CA GLU A 132 -25.12 -19.17 12.58
C GLU A 132 -23.73 -18.54 12.72
N PHE A 133 -22.94 -18.52 11.64
CA PHE A 133 -21.62 -17.91 11.66
C PHE A 133 -21.72 -16.38 11.80
N MET A 134 -22.74 -15.74 11.23
CA MET A 134 -23.02 -14.32 11.42
C MET A 134 -23.31 -13.97 12.89
N LYS A 135 -24.09 -14.80 13.61
CA LYS A 135 -24.29 -14.66 15.06
C LYS A 135 -22.95 -14.81 15.80
N LYS A 136 -22.17 -15.84 15.48
CA LYS A 136 -20.82 -16.03 16.04
C LYS A 136 -19.92 -14.80 15.87
N LEU A 137 -19.87 -14.21 14.68
CA LEU A 137 -19.11 -13.00 14.39
C LEU A 137 -19.58 -11.81 15.25
N PHE A 138 -20.88 -11.61 15.39
CA PHE A 138 -21.43 -10.44 16.08
C PHE A 138 -21.42 -10.57 17.60
N ASP A 139 -21.75 -11.76 18.13
CA ASP A 139 -21.98 -11.98 19.55
C ASP A 139 -20.71 -12.44 20.28
N GLU A 140 -19.92 -13.35 19.70
CA GLU A 140 -18.66 -13.83 20.27
C GLU A 140 -17.49 -12.92 19.86
N TYR A 141 -17.22 -12.80 18.55
CA TYR A 141 -16.09 -12.01 18.04
C TYR A 141 -16.30 -10.49 18.09
N ASN A 142 -17.49 -10.03 18.51
CA ASN A 142 -17.83 -8.61 18.69
C ASN A 142 -17.65 -7.76 17.42
N ILE A 143 -17.80 -8.36 16.23
CA ILE A 143 -17.67 -7.69 14.93
C ILE A 143 -18.81 -6.68 14.74
N ASP A 144 -18.46 -5.46 14.34
CA ASP A 144 -19.37 -4.37 13.97
C ASP A 144 -19.86 -4.48 12.52
N TYR A 145 -18.94 -4.75 11.58
CA TYR A 145 -19.22 -4.85 10.14
C TYR A 145 -18.42 -5.96 9.46
N ILE A 146 -19.04 -6.59 8.46
CA ILE A 146 -18.39 -7.51 7.50
C ILE A 146 -18.02 -6.70 6.26
N ILE A 147 -16.81 -6.90 5.75
CA ILE A 147 -16.23 -6.15 4.64
C ILE A 147 -15.76 -7.13 3.57
N HIS A 148 -16.15 -6.90 2.31
CA HIS A 148 -15.65 -7.66 1.18
C HIS A 148 -15.47 -6.75 -0.04
N GLY A 149 -14.88 -7.28 -1.11
CA GLY A 149 -14.74 -6.59 -2.39
C GLY A 149 -16.07 -6.25 -3.07
N ASP A 150 -15.98 -5.46 -4.13
CA ASP A 150 -17.06 -5.13 -5.06
C ASP A 150 -17.35 -6.24 -6.09
N ASP A 151 -16.49 -7.26 -6.20
CA ASP A 151 -16.73 -8.47 -7.00
C ASP A 151 -17.92 -9.29 -6.46
N PRO A 152 -18.81 -9.81 -7.33
CA PRO A 152 -19.86 -10.75 -6.94
C PRO A 152 -19.28 -12.05 -6.37
N CYS A 153 -19.67 -12.40 -5.14
CA CYS A 153 -19.35 -13.69 -4.53
C CYS A 153 -20.61 -14.56 -4.54
N VAL A 154 -20.73 -15.42 -5.55
CA VAL A 154 -21.86 -16.34 -5.74
C VAL A 154 -21.48 -17.76 -5.32
N LEU A 155 -22.42 -18.44 -4.68
CA LEU A 155 -22.36 -19.86 -4.34
C LEU A 155 -22.74 -20.73 -5.56
N PRO A 156 -22.51 -22.06 -5.52
CA PRO A 156 -22.86 -22.96 -6.63
C PRO A 156 -24.34 -22.97 -7.03
N ASP A 157 -25.25 -22.56 -6.15
CA ASP A 157 -26.68 -22.40 -6.41
C ASP A 157 -27.06 -21.03 -7.00
N GLY A 158 -26.07 -20.14 -7.20
CA GLY A 158 -26.23 -18.78 -7.70
C GLY A 158 -26.59 -17.74 -6.63
N THR A 159 -26.71 -18.12 -5.36
CA THR A 159 -27.02 -17.17 -4.27
C THR A 159 -25.78 -16.37 -3.83
N ASP A 160 -26.01 -15.20 -3.21
CA ASP A 160 -24.96 -14.29 -2.74
C ASP A 160 -24.43 -14.73 -1.38
N ALA A 161 -23.14 -15.06 -1.29
CA ALA A 161 -22.47 -15.56 -0.08
C ALA A 161 -22.57 -14.60 1.13
N TYR A 162 -22.90 -13.32 0.89
CA TYR A 162 -23.04 -12.28 1.91
C TYR A 162 -24.49 -11.78 2.07
N ALA A 163 -25.49 -12.49 1.52
CA ALA A 163 -26.90 -12.09 1.56
C ALA A 163 -27.41 -11.79 2.98
N HIS A 164 -27.05 -12.61 3.97
CA HIS A 164 -27.44 -12.41 5.37
C HIS A 164 -26.84 -11.11 5.96
N ALA A 165 -25.55 -10.88 5.74
CA ALA A 165 -24.85 -9.67 6.21
C ALA A 165 -25.40 -8.38 5.56
N LYS A 166 -25.74 -8.45 4.27
CA LYS A 166 -26.40 -7.37 3.50
C LYS A 166 -27.79 -7.08 4.04
N LYS A 167 -28.63 -8.12 4.25
CA LYS A 167 -29.97 -8.00 4.83
C LYS A 167 -29.95 -7.42 6.25
N ALA A 168 -28.91 -7.72 7.04
CA ALA A 168 -28.71 -7.15 8.38
C ALA A 168 -28.25 -5.69 8.37
N GLY A 169 -27.89 -5.11 7.21
CA GLY A 169 -27.34 -3.75 7.12
C GLY A 169 -25.90 -3.62 7.65
N ARG A 170 -25.18 -4.73 7.80
CA ARG A 170 -23.85 -4.80 8.44
C ARG A 170 -22.72 -5.17 7.46
N TYR A 171 -22.98 -5.03 6.17
CA TYR A 171 -22.02 -5.27 5.09
C TYR A 171 -21.48 -3.95 4.53
N LYS A 172 -20.17 -3.88 4.24
CA LYS A 172 -19.51 -2.75 3.56
C LYS A 172 -18.66 -3.26 2.40
N GLN A 173 -18.57 -2.46 1.34
CA GLN A 173 -17.74 -2.77 0.17
C GLN A 173 -16.46 -1.95 0.14
N ILE A 174 -15.39 -2.57 -0.34
CA ILE A 174 -14.11 -1.94 -0.68
C ILE A 174 -13.79 -2.21 -2.14
N LYS A 175 -12.99 -1.34 -2.77
CA LYS A 175 -12.67 -1.48 -4.20
C LYS A 175 -11.61 -2.54 -4.44
N ARG A 176 -11.80 -3.34 -5.49
CA ARG A 176 -10.76 -4.21 -6.06
C ARG A 176 -9.47 -3.44 -6.38
N THR A 177 -8.34 -4.13 -6.29
CA THR A 177 -7.03 -3.54 -6.61
C THR A 177 -6.67 -3.77 -8.07
N GLU A 178 -6.57 -2.69 -8.83
CA GLU A 178 -6.15 -2.74 -10.24
C GLU A 178 -4.71 -3.25 -10.45
N GLY A 179 -4.54 -4.00 -11.54
CA GLY A 179 -3.24 -4.47 -12.03
C GLY A 179 -2.74 -5.82 -11.50
N VAL A 180 -3.52 -6.53 -10.67
CA VAL A 180 -3.17 -7.89 -10.21
C VAL A 180 -4.41 -8.76 -9.94
N SER A 181 -4.28 -10.05 -10.22
CA SER A 181 -5.17 -11.11 -9.72
C SER A 181 -4.43 -12.45 -9.69
N SER A 182 -4.91 -13.43 -8.93
CA SER A 182 -4.34 -14.79 -8.98
C SER A 182 -4.36 -15.37 -10.40
N THR A 183 -5.41 -15.10 -11.20
CA THR A 183 -5.51 -15.51 -12.62
C THR A 183 -4.44 -14.86 -13.50
N ASP A 184 -4.18 -13.56 -13.33
CA ASP A 184 -3.10 -12.84 -14.01
C ASP A 184 -1.74 -13.44 -13.64
N ILE A 185 -1.47 -13.62 -12.34
CA ILE A 185 -0.21 -14.23 -11.86
C ILE A 185 -0.02 -15.64 -12.45
N VAL A 186 -1.05 -16.49 -12.46
CA VAL A 186 -1.00 -17.83 -13.10
C VAL A 186 -0.73 -17.69 -14.60
N GLY A 187 -1.37 -16.75 -15.30
CA GLY A 187 -1.10 -16.44 -16.70
C GLY A 187 0.38 -16.09 -16.95
N ARG A 188 0.97 -15.22 -16.11
CA ARG A 188 2.40 -14.88 -16.16
C ARG A 188 3.28 -16.12 -15.94
N MET A 189 2.94 -17.00 -14.99
CA MET A 189 3.69 -18.25 -14.76
C MET A 189 3.64 -19.18 -15.98
N LEU A 190 2.48 -19.34 -16.61
CA LEU A 190 2.30 -20.20 -17.79
C LEU A 190 3.12 -19.69 -19.00
N LEU A 191 3.20 -18.36 -19.20
CA LEU A 191 4.09 -17.77 -20.21
C LEU A 191 5.56 -18.12 -19.94
N CYS A 192 6.00 -18.03 -18.68
CA CYS A 192 7.37 -18.34 -18.29
C CYS A 192 7.77 -19.81 -18.49
N VAL A 193 6.80 -20.74 -18.47
CA VAL A 193 7.02 -22.15 -18.78
C VAL A 193 7.06 -22.36 -20.30
N ARG A 194 6.16 -21.71 -21.05
CA ARG A 194 6.08 -21.88 -22.50
C ARG A 194 7.29 -21.29 -23.23
N GLU A 195 7.76 -20.11 -22.85
CA GLU A 195 8.86 -19.45 -23.57
C GLU A 195 10.20 -20.20 -23.43
N ARG A 196 10.41 -20.92 -22.32
CA ARG A 196 11.52 -21.89 -22.18
C ARG A 196 11.50 -22.94 -23.30
N ASN A 197 10.34 -23.49 -23.60
CA ASN A 197 10.20 -24.49 -24.66
C ASN A 197 10.31 -23.89 -26.08
N ILE A 198 9.96 -22.60 -26.26
CA ILE A 198 10.08 -21.91 -27.56
C ILE A 198 11.55 -21.61 -27.90
N ALA A 199 12.41 -21.38 -26.90
CA ALA A 199 13.85 -21.30 -27.12
C ALA A 199 14.43 -22.60 -27.72
N ASP A 200 13.79 -23.74 -27.45
CA ASP A 200 14.14 -25.06 -28.00
C ASP A 200 13.31 -25.49 -29.23
N THR A 201 12.19 -24.81 -29.56
CA THR A 201 11.34 -25.18 -30.72
C THR A 201 10.62 -24.01 -31.41
N HIS A 202 10.90 -23.83 -32.70
CA HIS A 202 10.18 -22.91 -33.58
C HIS A 202 8.76 -23.40 -33.93
N ASN A 203 7.76 -23.05 -33.11
CA ASN A 203 6.41 -22.62 -33.53
C ASN A 203 5.43 -22.63 -32.36
N HIS A 204 4.91 -21.47 -31.94
CA HIS A 204 3.45 -21.25 -31.88
C HIS A 204 3.12 -19.79 -31.56
N SER A 205 2.36 -19.15 -32.44
CA SER A 205 1.75 -17.84 -32.16
C SER A 205 0.42 -18.00 -31.39
N SER A 206 0.01 -16.90 -30.74
CA SER A 206 -1.32 -16.66 -30.13
C SER A 206 -1.73 -17.47 -28.88
N LEU A 207 -1.62 -16.83 -27.71
CA LEU A 207 -2.55 -17.00 -26.58
C LEU A 207 -2.82 -15.72 -25.77
N GLN A 208 -2.01 -14.67 -25.92
CA GLN A 208 -2.21 -13.36 -25.27
C GLN A 208 -3.59 -12.71 -25.56
N ARG A 209 -4.35 -13.25 -26.52
CA ARG A 209 -5.70 -12.80 -26.89
C ARG A 209 -6.83 -13.43 -26.05
N GLN A 210 -6.58 -14.52 -25.28
CA GLN A 210 -7.64 -15.24 -24.56
C GLN A 210 -7.86 -14.82 -23.10
N PHE A 211 -6.90 -14.14 -22.47
CA PHE A 211 -7.05 -13.66 -21.08
C PHE A 211 -7.51 -12.19 -20.98
N SER A 212 -7.70 -11.50 -22.11
CA SER A 212 -8.02 -10.07 -22.18
C SER A 212 -9.49 -9.81 -22.53
N ASN A 213 -10.41 -10.17 -21.63
CA ASN A 213 -11.81 -9.74 -21.72
C ASN A 213 -11.95 -8.26 -21.31
N GLY A 214 -11.68 -7.32 -22.21
CA GLY A 214 -11.97 -5.89 -21.96
C GLY A 214 -11.24 -4.86 -22.83
N ARG A 215 -11.77 -4.58 -24.02
CA ARG A 215 -11.66 -3.32 -24.81
C ARG A 215 -10.30 -2.59 -24.92
N GLY A 216 -9.82 -2.45 -26.17
CA GLY A 216 -9.01 -1.29 -26.59
C GLY A 216 -7.72 -1.64 -27.32
N GLN A 217 -7.75 -1.66 -28.66
CA GLN A 217 -6.53 -1.71 -29.47
C GLN A 217 -5.83 -0.34 -29.48
N GLN A 218 -4.53 -0.32 -29.23
CA GLN A 218 -3.61 0.55 -29.96
C GLN A 218 -2.41 -0.29 -30.40
N LYS A 219 -2.23 -0.42 -31.72
CA LYS A 219 -0.95 -0.83 -32.31
C LYS A 219 0.03 0.32 -32.06
N PHE A 220 1.16 0.03 -31.42
CA PHE A 220 2.38 0.79 -31.64
C PHE A 220 3.32 -0.11 -32.45
N GLU A 221 3.53 0.28 -33.71
CA GLU A 221 4.68 -0.18 -34.49
C GLU A 221 5.81 0.80 -34.16
N ASP A 222 6.85 0.33 -33.48
CA ASP A 222 8.14 1.04 -33.46
C ASP A 222 9.29 0.03 -33.46
N GLY A 223 10.31 0.34 -34.26
CA GLY A 223 11.44 -0.53 -34.54
C GLY A 223 12.54 -0.38 -33.50
N GLY A 224 12.36 -0.98 -32.32
CA GLY A 224 13.35 -1.03 -31.26
C GLY A 224 13.51 -2.44 -30.70
N VAL A 225 14.74 -2.81 -30.32
CA VAL A 225 15.10 -4.15 -29.80
C VAL A 225 14.09 -4.60 -28.73
N VAL A 226 13.25 -5.57 -29.08
CA VAL A 226 12.22 -6.09 -28.17
C VAL A 226 12.92 -6.76 -27.00
N ALA A 227 12.84 -6.14 -25.82
CA ALA A 227 13.33 -6.73 -24.58
C ALA A 227 12.51 -7.99 -24.27
N SER A 228 13.04 -9.15 -24.66
CA SER A 228 12.42 -10.46 -24.48
C SER A 228 12.27 -10.78 -22.99
N GLY A 229 11.12 -10.47 -22.44
CA GLY A 229 10.75 -10.76 -21.06
C GLY A 229 9.22 -10.81 -20.94
N THR A 230 8.73 -11.65 -20.03
CA THR A 230 7.31 -11.99 -19.80
C THR A 230 6.48 -10.85 -19.18
N ARG A 231 6.84 -9.59 -19.48
CA ARG A 231 6.30 -8.38 -18.86
C ARG A 231 4.94 -8.00 -19.44
N VAL A 232 3.88 -8.50 -18.81
CA VAL A 232 2.53 -7.94 -18.90
C VAL A 232 2.01 -7.66 -17.49
N SER A 233 2.74 -6.84 -16.73
CA SER A 233 2.16 -6.19 -15.55
C SER A 233 1.48 -4.89 -15.99
N HIS A 234 0.19 -4.77 -15.68
CA HIS A 234 -0.57 -3.54 -15.85
C HIS A 234 -0.57 -2.67 -14.57
N PHE A 235 0.31 -2.97 -13.61
CA PHE A 235 0.40 -2.21 -12.37
C PHE A 235 0.98 -0.81 -12.62
N LEU A 236 0.18 0.22 -12.31
CA LEU A 236 0.63 1.61 -12.28
C LEU A 236 1.19 1.97 -10.89
N PRO A 237 2.52 2.11 -10.71
CA PRO A 237 3.10 2.61 -9.47
C PRO A 237 2.75 4.09 -9.28
N THR A 238 2.43 4.46 -8.05
CA THR A 238 2.31 5.87 -7.64
C THR A 238 2.93 6.05 -6.25
N SER A 239 3.50 7.22 -5.99
CA SER A 239 4.01 7.58 -4.66
C SER A 239 2.95 7.38 -3.57
N ARG A 240 1.68 7.75 -3.86
CA ARG A 240 0.55 7.54 -2.96
C ARG A 240 0.31 6.06 -2.60
N ARG A 241 0.46 5.13 -3.56
CA ARG A 241 0.36 3.68 -3.28
C ARG A 241 1.50 3.19 -2.39
N ILE A 242 2.73 3.66 -2.62
CA ILE A 242 3.90 3.32 -1.80
C ILE A 242 3.72 3.86 -0.37
N VAL A 243 3.34 5.13 -0.20
CA VAL A 243 3.10 5.75 1.11
C VAL A 243 1.97 5.04 1.87
N GLN A 244 0.90 4.62 1.20
CA GLN A 244 -0.16 3.79 1.82
C GLN A 244 0.33 2.43 2.32
N PHE A 245 1.48 1.96 1.82
CA PHE A 245 2.11 0.70 2.19
C PHE A 245 3.35 0.89 3.10
N SER A 246 3.93 2.08 3.28
CA SER A 246 5.02 2.29 4.24
C SER A 246 4.51 2.27 5.69
N ASN A 247 5.41 1.99 6.65
CA ASN A 247 5.12 2.13 8.08
C ASN A 247 5.27 3.58 8.58
N GLY A 248 6.01 4.43 7.85
CA GLY A 248 6.33 5.80 8.29
C GLY A 248 7.14 5.87 9.59
N ARG A 249 7.76 4.76 10.01
CA ARG A 249 8.62 4.66 11.20
C ARG A 249 10.07 4.86 10.79
N SER A 250 10.81 5.61 11.58
CA SER A 250 12.29 5.70 11.50
C SER A 250 12.91 4.86 12.62
N PRO A 251 14.16 4.37 12.47
CA PRO A 251 14.89 3.77 13.57
C PRO A 251 15.11 4.78 14.71
N GLY A 252 15.14 4.31 15.95
CA GLY A 252 15.59 5.11 17.09
C GLY A 252 17.11 5.35 17.07
N PRO A 253 17.64 6.29 17.86
CA PRO A 253 19.07 6.64 17.85
C PRO A 253 20.02 5.46 18.03
N ASP A 254 19.67 4.54 18.93
CA ASP A 254 20.48 3.35 19.27
C ASP A 254 19.93 2.04 18.64
N ALA A 255 18.98 2.14 17.72
CA ALA A 255 18.30 0.98 17.14
C ALA A 255 19.24 0.12 16.28
N ARG A 256 19.26 -1.20 16.52
CA ARG A 256 19.98 -2.13 15.65
C ARG A 256 19.23 -2.32 14.33
N ILE A 257 19.76 -1.71 13.28
CA ILE A 257 19.28 -1.89 11.91
C ILE A 257 19.76 -3.24 11.37
N VAL A 258 18.84 -4.05 10.87
CA VAL A 258 19.08 -5.30 10.17
C VAL A 258 18.78 -5.09 8.69
N TYR A 259 19.73 -5.47 7.83
CA TYR A 259 19.54 -5.47 6.37
C TYR A 259 19.47 -6.90 5.84
N ILE A 260 18.54 -7.13 4.92
CA ILE A 260 18.41 -8.37 4.14
C ILE A 260 17.91 -8.04 2.74
N ASP A 261 18.38 -8.73 1.71
CA ASP A 261 17.92 -8.51 0.35
C ASP A 261 17.69 -9.78 -0.47
N GLY A 262 17.14 -9.58 -1.66
CA GLY A 262 16.83 -10.65 -2.58
C GLY A 262 15.84 -10.25 -3.65
N ALA A 263 15.34 -11.27 -4.34
CA ALA A 263 14.28 -11.09 -5.33
C ALA A 263 12.94 -10.78 -4.67
N PHE A 264 12.52 -11.54 -3.65
CA PHE A 264 11.16 -11.50 -3.08
C PHE A 264 10.06 -11.59 -4.16
N ASP A 265 10.34 -12.34 -5.23
CA ASP A 265 9.37 -12.64 -6.28
C ASP A 265 8.34 -13.65 -5.76
N LEU A 266 7.07 -13.47 -6.14
CA LEU A 266 5.93 -14.23 -5.60
C LEU A 266 5.98 -14.36 -4.06
N PHE A 267 6.01 -13.22 -3.35
CA PHE A 267 6.13 -13.19 -1.89
C PHE A 267 5.20 -14.20 -1.18
N HIS A 268 5.79 -15.08 -0.36
CA HIS A 268 5.18 -16.34 0.12
C HIS A 268 5.64 -16.70 1.54
N ALA A 269 5.06 -17.75 2.15
CA ALA A 269 5.29 -18.13 3.56
C ALA A 269 6.78 -18.29 3.92
N GLY A 270 7.60 -18.90 3.06
CA GLY A 270 9.06 -18.96 3.27
C GLY A 270 9.76 -17.59 3.36
N HIS A 271 9.31 -16.58 2.60
CA HIS A 271 9.83 -15.21 2.74
C HIS A 271 9.37 -14.56 4.05
N VAL A 272 8.12 -14.81 4.48
CA VAL A 272 7.60 -14.35 5.78
C VAL A 272 8.46 -14.87 6.93
N GLU A 273 8.78 -16.17 6.95
CA GLU A 273 9.55 -16.77 8.02
C GLU A 273 11.00 -16.26 8.07
N ILE A 274 11.66 -16.09 6.92
CA ILE A 274 13.00 -15.48 6.85
C ILE A 274 12.97 -14.04 7.36
N LEU A 275 11.94 -13.25 7.02
CA LEU A 275 11.80 -11.87 7.50
C LEU A 275 11.45 -11.80 9.00
N ARG A 276 10.69 -12.76 9.53
CA ARG A 276 10.45 -12.90 10.97
C ARG A 276 11.77 -13.14 11.71
N LEU A 277 12.54 -14.13 11.27
CA LEU A 277 13.87 -14.45 11.83
C LEU A 277 14.89 -13.30 11.66
N ALA A 278 14.77 -12.49 10.61
CA ALA A 278 15.57 -11.28 10.44
C ALA A 278 15.12 -10.17 11.40
N ARG A 279 13.82 -10.00 11.64
CA ARG A 279 13.31 -9.04 12.63
C ARG A 279 13.70 -9.41 14.06
N ASP A 280 13.77 -10.70 14.39
CA ASP A 280 14.25 -11.16 15.71
C ASP A 280 15.75 -10.81 15.98
N ARG A 281 16.49 -10.30 14.98
CA ARG A 281 17.93 -9.95 15.09
C ARG A 281 18.20 -8.48 15.45
N GLY A 282 17.20 -7.60 15.46
CA GLY A 282 17.33 -6.18 15.76
C GLY A 282 16.02 -5.39 15.71
N ASP A 283 16.10 -4.08 15.92
CA ASP A 283 14.92 -3.24 16.18
C ASP A 283 14.23 -2.75 14.90
N PHE A 284 14.99 -2.62 13.80
CA PHE A 284 14.54 -2.06 12.52
C PHE A 284 14.99 -2.94 11.35
N LEU A 285 14.05 -3.51 10.60
CA LEU A 285 14.31 -4.37 9.44
C LEU A 285 14.13 -3.61 8.12
N LEU A 286 15.25 -3.42 7.42
CA LEU A 286 15.33 -2.82 6.09
C LEU A 286 15.51 -3.91 5.04
N VAL A 287 14.62 -3.97 4.04
CA VAL A 287 14.64 -5.03 3.01
C VAL A 287 15.03 -4.48 1.64
N GLY A 288 16.12 -4.97 1.07
CA GLY A 288 16.54 -4.66 -0.30
C GLY A 288 15.82 -5.50 -1.34
N ILE A 289 15.21 -4.85 -2.33
CA ILE A 289 14.51 -5.52 -3.42
C ILE A 289 15.30 -5.29 -4.71
N HIS A 290 15.94 -6.34 -5.24
CA HIS A 290 16.74 -6.22 -6.46
C HIS A 290 15.89 -5.84 -7.67
N THR A 291 16.49 -5.12 -8.63
CA THR A 291 15.84 -4.76 -9.90
C THR A 291 15.43 -6.00 -10.68
N ASP A 292 14.40 -5.87 -11.54
CA ASP A 292 13.96 -6.99 -12.39
C ASP A 292 15.13 -7.53 -13.24
N GLN A 293 15.94 -6.64 -13.82
CA GLN A 293 17.08 -6.98 -14.66
C GLN A 293 18.13 -7.82 -13.89
N THR A 294 18.43 -7.45 -12.64
CA THR A 294 19.31 -8.23 -11.76
C THR A 294 18.74 -9.62 -11.51
N VAL A 295 17.43 -9.74 -11.29
CA VAL A 295 16.76 -11.02 -11.07
C VAL A 295 16.70 -11.86 -12.36
N SER A 296 16.45 -11.25 -13.53
CA SER A 296 16.48 -11.95 -14.83
C SER A 296 17.87 -12.51 -15.14
N ALA A 297 18.92 -11.71 -14.92
CA ALA A 297 20.30 -12.11 -15.17
C ALA A 297 20.78 -13.27 -14.27
N THR A 298 20.25 -13.36 -13.04
CA THR A 298 20.69 -14.35 -12.04
C THR A 298 19.77 -15.57 -11.91
N ARG A 299 18.47 -15.43 -12.24
CA ARG A 299 17.44 -16.48 -12.07
C ARG A 299 16.73 -16.88 -13.38
N GLY A 300 17.19 -16.37 -14.52
CA GLY A 300 16.72 -16.69 -15.85
C GLY A 300 15.74 -15.65 -16.43
N LEU A 301 15.69 -15.58 -17.77
CA LEU A 301 15.05 -14.52 -18.55
C LEU A 301 13.59 -14.21 -18.15
N HIS A 302 12.80 -15.24 -17.85
CA HIS A 302 11.39 -15.14 -17.47
C HIS A 302 11.18 -15.03 -15.94
N ARG A 303 12.13 -14.38 -15.25
CA ARG A 303 12.03 -13.97 -13.84
C ARG A 303 12.41 -12.48 -13.73
N PRO A 304 11.80 -11.72 -12.81
CA PRO A 304 10.75 -12.13 -11.87
C PRO A 304 9.36 -12.22 -12.53
N ILE A 305 8.43 -12.93 -11.90
CA ILE A 305 7.00 -12.95 -12.27
C ILE A 305 6.32 -11.61 -11.91
N MET A 306 6.70 -11.07 -10.75
CA MET A 306 6.22 -9.80 -10.23
C MET A 306 7.29 -8.72 -10.46
N SER A 307 6.90 -7.59 -11.05
CA SER A 307 7.79 -6.45 -11.24
C SER A 307 8.30 -5.87 -9.91
N LEU A 308 9.41 -5.14 -9.96
CA LEU A 308 10.04 -4.46 -8.82
C LEU A 308 9.03 -3.77 -7.91
N HIS A 309 8.09 -2.99 -8.46
CA HIS A 309 7.11 -2.26 -7.66
C HIS A 309 6.04 -3.17 -7.03
N GLU A 310 5.59 -4.23 -7.73
CA GLU A 310 4.65 -5.21 -7.18
C GLU A 310 5.29 -6.01 -6.04
N ARG A 311 6.58 -6.36 -6.17
CA ARG A 311 7.39 -7.01 -5.12
C ARG A 311 7.58 -6.09 -3.91
N SER A 312 7.93 -4.82 -4.14
CA SER A 312 8.05 -3.81 -3.08
C SER A 312 6.76 -3.65 -2.27
N LEU A 313 5.58 -3.56 -2.92
CA LEU A 313 4.30 -3.50 -2.19
C LEU A 313 4.00 -4.80 -1.42
N SER A 314 4.37 -5.96 -1.97
CA SER A 314 4.14 -7.24 -1.30
C SER A 314 4.97 -7.36 -0.02
N VAL A 315 6.24 -6.94 -0.07
CA VAL A 315 7.15 -6.93 1.09
C VAL A 315 6.75 -5.85 2.11
N LEU A 316 6.39 -4.63 1.67
CA LEU A 316 5.94 -3.55 2.56
C LEU A 316 4.66 -3.88 3.34
N ALA A 317 3.84 -4.83 2.88
CA ALA A 317 2.66 -5.29 3.62
C ALA A 317 3.00 -6.17 4.84
N CYS A 318 4.20 -6.74 4.89
CA CYS A 318 4.63 -7.65 5.95
C CYS A 318 4.91 -6.90 7.26
N ARG A 319 4.36 -7.37 8.39
CA ARG A 319 4.49 -6.75 9.71
C ARG A 319 5.92 -6.72 10.26
N TYR A 320 6.77 -7.61 9.77
CA TYR A 320 8.16 -7.72 10.21
C TYR A 320 9.08 -6.67 9.57
N VAL A 321 8.67 -6.11 8.43
CA VAL A 321 9.43 -5.14 7.64
C VAL A 321 9.10 -3.72 8.07
N ASP A 322 10.11 -2.88 8.28
CA ASP A 322 9.92 -1.46 8.56
C ASP A 322 10.04 -0.59 7.31
N GLU A 323 11.04 -0.87 6.45
CA GLU A 323 11.29 -0.11 5.23
C GLU A 323 11.89 -0.97 4.10
N VAL A 324 11.78 -0.50 2.84
CA VAL A 324 12.25 -1.19 1.64
C VAL A 324 13.17 -0.31 0.78
N ILE A 325 14.33 -0.84 0.38
CA ILE A 325 15.15 -0.26 -0.69
C ILE A 325 14.64 -0.79 -2.04
N ILE A 326 13.94 0.06 -2.78
CA ILE A 326 13.43 -0.26 -4.13
C ILE A 326 14.59 -0.16 -5.13
N GLY A 327 15.03 -1.30 -5.67
CA GLY A 327 16.14 -1.36 -6.63
C GLY A 327 17.50 -1.53 -5.97
N ALA A 328 17.58 -2.30 -4.90
CA ALA A 328 18.84 -2.61 -4.22
C ALA A 328 19.85 -3.28 -5.19
N PRO A 329 21.15 -2.91 -5.16
CA PRO A 329 22.18 -3.56 -5.96
C PRO A 329 22.37 -5.02 -5.55
N TRP A 330 23.11 -5.77 -6.35
CA TRP A 330 23.46 -7.17 -6.03
C TRP A 330 24.58 -7.28 -4.98
N GLU A 331 25.53 -6.35 -5.00
CA GLU A 331 26.64 -6.30 -4.05
C GLU A 331 26.40 -5.22 -2.99
N VAL A 332 26.52 -5.60 -1.72
CA VAL A 332 26.42 -4.69 -0.58
C VAL A 332 27.75 -3.93 -0.41
N SER A 333 27.87 -2.78 -1.06
CA SER A 333 29.07 -1.94 -0.99
C SER A 333 29.13 -1.12 0.31
N LYS A 334 30.34 -0.66 0.68
CA LYS A 334 30.51 0.28 1.81
C LYS A 334 29.74 1.58 1.58
N ASP A 335 29.65 2.04 0.33
CA ASP A 335 28.93 3.25 -0.04
C ASP A 335 27.42 3.07 0.14
N MET A 336 26.88 1.89 -0.25
CA MET A 336 25.48 1.54 0.01
C MET A 336 25.16 1.54 1.50
N VAL A 337 26.00 0.90 2.33
CA VAL A 337 25.83 0.90 3.79
C VAL A 337 25.86 2.34 4.33
N SER A 338 26.80 3.15 3.85
CA SER A 338 26.94 4.55 4.26
C SER A 338 25.73 5.40 3.85
N LEU A 339 25.18 5.18 2.66
CA LEU A 339 23.94 5.83 2.18
C LEU A 339 22.70 5.39 2.95
N ILE A 340 22.61 4.13 3.37
CA ILE A 340 21.52 3.64 4.24
C ILE A 340 21.56 4.37 5.58
N PHE A 341 22.73 4.44 6.23
CA PHE A 341 22.89 5.19 7.47
C PHE A 341 22.60 6.68 7.26
N ALA A 342 23.10 7.28 6.18
CA ALA A 342 22.79 8.68 5.85
C ALA A 342 21.28 8.90 5.73
N CYS A 343 20.57 8.17 4.86
CA CYS A 343 19.13 8.38 4.63
C CYS A 343 18.28 8.17 5.89
N LEU A 344 18.53 7.10 6.67
CA LEU A 344 17.75 6.80 7.87
C LEU A 344 17.96 7.83 8.99
N PHE A 345 19.17 8.37 9.15
CA PHE A 345 19.47 9.35 10.19
C PHE A 345 19.28 10.82 9.73
N PHE A 346 19.37 11.13 8.43
CA PHE A 346 19.00 12.47 7.94
C PHE A 346 17.50 12.74 8.07
N MET A 347 16.66 11.70 7.96
CA MET A 347 15.23 11.82 8.26
C MET A 347 14.98 12.28 9.71
N LEU A 348 15.72 11.77 10.69
CA LEU A 348 15.61 12.23 12.09
C LEU A 348 15.86 13.74 12.22
N PHE A 349 16.91 14.27 11.57
CA PHE A 349 17.18 15.71 11.58
C PHE A 349 16.13 16.53 10.82
N VAL A 350 15.59 16.05 9.70
CA VAL A 350 14.55 16.78 8.95
C VAL A 350 13.22 16.84 9.71
N TYR A 351 12.87 15.82 10.51
CA TYR A 351 11.67 15.85 11.35
C TYR A 351 11.81 16.69 12.62
N ASP A 352 13.03 16.91 13.13
CA ASP A 352 13.27 17.80 14.28
C ASP A 352 13.41 19.29 13.88
N VAL A 353 13.68 19.57 12.59
CA VAL A 353 13.59 20.94 12.03
C VAL A 353 12.11 21.32 11.83
N SER A 354 11.46 21.67 12.95
CA SER A 354 10.25 22.49 12.91
C SER A 354 10.55 23.80 12.19
N PHE A 355 9.87 24.06 11.07
CA PHE A 355 9.93 25.31 10.31
C PHE A 355 9.76 26.54 11.23
N ARG A 356 10.86 27.24 11.51
CA ARG A 356 10.82 28.67 11.81
C ARG A 356 10.96 29.43 10.50
N LEU A 357 9.81 29.80 9.94
CA LEU A 357 9.71 30.87 8.95
C LEU A 357 10.18 32.19 9.59
N LEU A 358 11.23 32.78 9.02
CA LEU A 358 11.50 34.22 8.94
C LEU A 358 12.07 34.51 7.55
#